data_AF-A0A2V1B5R1-F1
#
_entry.id   AF-A0A2V1B5R1-F1
#
_cell.length_a   1.000
_cell.length_b   1.000
_cell.length_c   1.000
_cell.angle_alpha   90.00
_cell.angle_beta   90.00
_cell.angle_gamma   90.00
#
_symmetry.space_group_name_H-M   'P 1'
#
loop_
_entity.id
_entity.type
_entity.pdbx_description
1 polymer ?
#
loop_
_entity_poly.entity_id
_entity_poly.type
_entity_poly.pdbx_seq_one_letter_code
_entity_poly.pdbx_strand_id
1 'polypeptide(L)'
;MLRHIEGKSPNPAPFDTGISDIWAYNLALSFIVPGSCPVEIALPTLPTLNVSESTYPRLANSTEPPLREFEWDPAQMTFVAEAGKQLLVGWVNQLNEPVYTSLNITVEGKGTTAVPPEMNGAAFAVVTTQQPDNTDDLALATLAGPVLLTLS
;
A
#
# COMPACT_ATOMS: atom_id res chain seq x y z
N MET A 1 -24.37 10.21 -29.99
CA MET A 1 -24.39 11.11 -28.81
C MET A 1 -22.98 11.09 -28.21
N LEU A 2 -22.13 12.05 -28.60
CA LEU A 2 -20.77 12.20 -28.05
C LEU A 2 -20.87 12.84 -26.66
N ARG A 3 -20.30 12.21 -25.64
CA ARG A 3 -20.11 12.85 -24.33
C ARG A 3 -18.83 13.69 -24.38
N HIS A 4 -19.00 15.01 -24.35
CA HIS A 4 -17.94 15.97 -24.04
C HIS A 4 -17.60 15.81 -22.56
N ILE A 5 -16.39 15.34 -22.25
CA ILE A 5 -15.87 15.31 -20.86
C ILE A 5 -15.03 16.58 -20.70
N GLU A 6 -15.48 17.46 -19.82
CA GLU A 6 -14.76 18.67 -19.41
C GLU A 6 -13.39 18.29 -18.81
N GLY A 7 -12.33 18.44 -19.61
CA GLY A 7 -11.02 18.96 -19.19
C GLY A 7 -10.22 18.26 -18.10
N LYS A 8 -10.70 17.20 -17.45
CA LYS A 8 -9.88 16.31 -16.62
C LYS A 8 -9.37 15.19 -17.50
N SER A 9 -8.04 15.09 -17.60
CA SER A 9 -7.38 13.94 -18.22
C SER A 9 -8.01 12.66 -17.66
N PRO A 10 -8.51 11.74 -18.52
CA PRO A 10 -8.82 10.39 -18.08
C PRO A 10 -7.58 9.84 -17.39
N ASN A 11 -7.75 9.30 -16.19
CA ASN A 11 -6.77 8.63 -15.35
C ASN A 11 -5.28 8.84 -15.73
N PRO A 12 -4.49 9.66 -15.01
CA PRO A 12 -3.08 9.89 -15.34
C PRO A 12 -2.18 8.66 -15.17
N ALA A 13 -2.69 7.53 -14.66
CA ALA A 13 -1.97 6.26 -14.66
C ALA A 13 -2.30 5.47 -15.94
N PRO A 14 -1.34 5.19 -16.84
CA PRO A 14 -1.57 4.52 -18.11
C PRO A 14 -1.99 3.03 -18.00
N PHE A 15 -2.09 2.49 -16.79
CA PHE A 15 -2.38 1.08 -16.53
C PHE A 15 -3.36 0.94 -15.35
N ASP A 16 -4.34 0.06 -15.50
CA ASP A 16 -5.19 -0.37 -14.40
C ASP A 16 -4.40 -1.33 -13.49
N THR A 17 -4.30 -1.00 -12.21
CA THR A 17 -3.72 -1.90 -11.20
C THR A 17 -4.84 -2.68 -10.53
N GLY A 18 -4.81 -4.01 -10.67
CA GLY A 18 -5.79 -4.88 -10.04
C GLY A 18 -5.66 -4.84 -8.52
N ILE A 19 -6.79 -4.81 -7.81
CA ILE A 19 -6.82 -4.89 -6.34
C ILE A 19 -7.91 -5.86 -5.88
N SER A 20 -7.67 -6.46 -4.72
CA SER A 20 -8.64 -7.29 -4.02
C SER A 20 -9.82 -6.47 -3.50
N ASP A 21 -10.98 -7.12 -3.30
CA ASP A 21 -12.18 -6.51 -2.74
C ASP A 21 -11.96 -6.03 -1.29
N ILE A 22 -11.18 -6.77 -0.49
CA ILE A 22 -10.76 -6.37 0.86
C ILE A 22 -10.03 -5.02 0.81
N TRP A 23 -9.08 -4.89 -0.11
CA TRP A 23 -8.28 -3.68 -0.27
C TRP A 23 -9.11 -2.50 -0.78
N ALA A 24 -9.96 -2.74 -1.78
CA ALA A 24 -10.88 -1.73 -2.31
C ALA A 24 -11.82 -1.20 -1.20
N TYR A 25 -12.35 -2.10 -0.38
CA TYR A 25 -13.18 -1.75 0.77
C TYR A 25 -12.42 -0.85 1.75
N ASN A 26 -11.21 -1.25 2.16
CA ASN A 26 -10.41 -0.52 3.14
C ASN A 26 -9.96 0.87 2.64
N LEU A 27 -9.67 1.03 1.36
CA LEU A 27 -9.42 2.34 0.76
C LEU A 27 -10.68 3.23 0.79
N ALA A 28 -11.84 2.64 0.49
CA ALA A 28 -13.12 3.34 0.45
C ALA A 28 -13.59 3.82 1.84
N LEU A 29 -13.18 3.15 2.93
CA LEU A 29 -13.55 3.54 4.30
C LEU A 29 -13.23 5.00 4.62
N SER A 30 -12.14 5.52 4.06
CA SER A 30 -11.72 6.93 4.23
C SER A 30 -12.67 7.96 3.62
N PHE A 31 -13.56 7.54 2.71
CA PHE A 31 -14.51 8.40 2.01
C PHE A 31 -15.94 8.30 2.56
N ILE A 32 -16.17 7.52 3.61
CA ILE A 32 -17.48 7.40 4.23
C ILE A 32 -17.82 8.72 4.95
N VAL A 33 -18.92 9.35 4.53
CA VAL A 33 -19.39 10.61 5.10
C VAL A 33 -19.94 10.37 6.51
N PRO A 34 -19.47 11.09 7.54
CA PRO A 34 -20.01 10.97 8.89
C PRO A 34 -21.53 11.18 8.92
N GLY A 35 -22.27 10.26 9.53
CA GLY A 35 -23.74 10.31 9.61
C GLY A 35 -24.46 9.63 8.44
N SER A 36 -23.74 9.11 7.44
CA SER A 36 -24.29 8.08 6.57
C SER A 36 -24.33 6.75 7.35
N CYS A 37 -25.40 5.98 7.21
CA CYS A 37 -25.48 4.59 7.70
C CYS A 37 -25.23 3.66 6.51
N PRO A 38 -23.97 3.48 6.05
CA PRO A 38 -23.68 2.51 5.02
C PRO A 38 -24.04 1.11 5.53
N VAL A 39 -24.52 0.25 4.62
CA VAL A 39 -24.66 -1.18 4.92
C VAL A 39 -23.25 -1.73 5.08
N GLU A 40 -22.94 -2.22 6.27
CA GLU A 40 -21.66 -2.85 6.55
C GLU A 40 -21.57 -4.17 5.79
N ILE A 41 -20.55 -4.30 4.94
CA ILE A 41 -20.26 -5.52 4.20
C ILE A 41 -19.36 -6.38 5.08
N ALA A 42 -19.54 -7.70 5.05
CA ALA A 42 -18.74 -8.66 5.81
C ALA A 42 -17.32 -8.84 5.23
N LEU A 43 -16.59 -7.73 5.08
CA LEU A 43 -15.18 -7.69 4.69
C LEU A 43 -14.34 -7.19 5.88
N PRO A 44 -13.13 -7.74 6.07
CA PRO A 44 -12.27 -7.35 7.18
C PRO A 44 -11.80 -5.89 7.04
N THR A 45 -11.79 -5.17 8.16
CA THR A 45 -11.17 -3.86 8.28
C THR A 45 -9.69 -4.04 8.65
N LEU A 46 -8.81 -3.47 7.84
CA LEU A 46 -7.37 -3.55 8.00
C LEU A 46 -6.84 -2.31 8.74
N PRO A 47 -5.78 -2.46 9.55
CA PRO A 47 -5.09 -1.31 10.14
C PRO A 47 -4.56 -0.33 9.07
N THR A 48 -4.63 0.96 9.39
CA THR A 48 -4.13 2.01 8.49
C THR A 48 -2.62 1.94 8.31
N LEU A 49 -2.17 2.15 7.08
CA LEU A 49 -0.76 2.31 6.72
C LEU A 49 -0.56 3.68 6.07
N ASN A 50 0.38 4.44 6.61
CA ASN A 50 0.79 5.72 6.05
C ASN A 50 2.12 5.57 5.33
N VAL A 51 2.32 6.35 4.27
CA VAL A 51 3.56 6.37 3.50
C VAL A 51 4.01 7.79 3.23
N SER A 52 5.32 8.02 3.34
CA SER A 52 5.97 9.29 3.07
C SER A 52 7.30 9.09 2.35
N GLU A 53 7.85 10.18 1.82
CA GLU A 53 9.25 10.19 1.41
C GLU A 53 10.15 10.06 2.63
N SER A 54 11.11 9.14 2.55
CA SER A 54 12.11 8.99 3.61
C SER A 54 12.90 10.29 3.76
N THR A 55 12.89 10.85 4.96
CA THR A 55 13.66 12.05 5.30
C THR A 55 15.12 11.75 5.62
N TYR A 56 15.53 10.48 5.54
CA TYR A 56 16.91 10.09 5.80
C TYR A 56 17.83 10.68 4.73
N PRO A 57 18.93 11.35 5.12
CA PRO A 57 19.77 12.10 4.20
C PRO A 57 20.36 11.16 3.14
N ARG A 58 19.90 11.32 1.90
CA ARG A 58 20.51 10.67 0.75
C ARG A 58 21.73 11.48 0.32
N LEU A 59 22.86 10.80 0.09
CA LEU A 59 23.99 11.44 -0.55
C LEU A 59 23.55 11.95 -1.93
N ALA A 60 23.87 13.20 -2.26
CA ALA A 60 23.42 13.87 -3.49
C ALA A 60 23.79 13.11 -4.78
N ASN A 61 24.77 12.19 -4.71
CA ASN A 61 25.25 11.35 -5.81
C ASN A 61 24.96 9.86 -5.60
N SER A 62 24.09 9.49 -4.65
CA SER A 62 23.72 8.09 -4.48
C SER A 62 22.99 7.59 -5.74
N THR A 63 23.31 6.37 -6.16
CA THR A 63 22.58 5.62 -7.20
C THR A 63 21.51 4.69 -6.59
N GLU A 64 21.36 4.67 -5.27
CA GLU A 64 20.42 3.78 -4.58
C GLU A 64 18.96 4.22 -4.81
N PRO A 65 18.03 3.28 -5.01
CA PRO A 65 16.62 3.61 -5.24
C PRO A 65 16.03 4.49 -4.12
N PRO A 66 15.06 5.37 -4.42
CA PRO A 66 14.42 6.21 -3.42
C PRO A 66 13.74 5.32 -2.36
N LEU A 67 13.98 5.68 -1.10
CA LEU A 67 13.37 5.00 0.04
C LEU A 67 12.01 5.61 0.36
N ARG A 68 11.02 4.76 0.64
CA ARG A 68 9.75 5.15 1.23
C ARG A 68 9.75 4.80 2.71
N GLU A 69 9.22 5.70 3.51
CA GLU A 69 8.97 5.47 4.93
C GLU A 69 7.51 5.08 5.12
N PHE A 70 7.30 4.01 5.86
CA PHE A 70 6.00 3.45 6.20
C PHE A 70 5.77 3.61 7.69
N GLU A 71 4.55 4.00 8.06
CA GLU A 71 4.13 4.20 9.44
C GLU A 71 2.81 3.48 9.70
N TRP A 72 2.75 2.73 10.79
CA TRP A 72 1.59 1.96 11.24
C TRP A 72 1.48 2.03 12.76
N ASP A 73 0.32 1.66 13.30
CA ASP A 73 0.12 1.51 14.74
C ASP A 73 0.64 0.14 15.21
N PRO A 74 1.74 0.08 15.98
CA PRO A 74 2.35 -1.18 16.42
C PRO A 74 1.50 -1.90 17.49
N ALA A 75 0.57 -1.21 18.15
CA ALA A 75 -0.28 -1.80 19.19
C ALA A 75 -1.44 -2.63 18.61
N GLN A 76 -1.64 -2.61 17.30
CA GLN A 76 -2.68 -3.38 16.62
C GLN A 76 -2.42 -4.90 16.76
N MET A 77 -3.49 -5.66 16.98
CA MET A 77 -3.41 -7.10 17.26
C MET A 77 -2.71 -7.90 16.14
N THR A 78 -2.82 -7.46 14.88
CA THR A 78 -2.15 -8.08 13.72
C THR A 78 -0.62 -8.06 13.87
N PHE A 79 -0.05 -6.95 14.35
CA PHE A 79 1.39 -6.83 14.58
C PHE A 79 1.85 -7.56 15.84
N VAL A 80 1.04 -7.55 16.90
CA VAL A 80 1.33 -8.30 18.12
C VAL A 80 1.36 -9.81 17.87
N ALA A 81 0.43 -10.33 17.06
CA ALA A 81 0.37 -11.75 16.71
C ALA A 81 1.58 -12.21 15.88
N GLU A 82 2.16 -11.30 15.09
CA GLU A 82 3.26 -11.57 14.18
C GLU A 82 4.62 -11.09 14.73
N ALA A 83 4.68 -10.77 16.03
CA ALA A 83 5.88 -10.26 16.69
C ALA A 83 7.08 -11.21 16.51
N GLY A 84 8.23 -10.63 16.18
CA GLY A 84 9.49 -11.38 15.97
C GLY A 84 9.67 -11.94 14.55
N LYS A 85 8.67 -11.84 13.67
CA LYS A 85 8.83 -12.14 12.25
C LYS A 85 9.38 -10.92 11.49
N GLN A 86 10.07 -11.18 10.38
CA GLN A 86 10.53 -10.12 9.49
C GLN A 86 9.34 -9.47 8.80
N LEU A 87 9.17 -8.16 8.98
CA LEU A 87 8.19 -7.39 8.23
C LEU A 87 8.69 -7.14 6.80
N LEU A 88 7.76 -7.26 5.86
CA LEU A 88 7.95 -7.03 4.43
C LEU A 88 6.96 -5.97 3.97
N VAL A 89 7.30 -5.29 2.88
CA VAL A 89 6.33 -4.53 2.09
C VAL A 89 5.99 -5.34 0.85
N GLY A 90 4.73 -5.71 0.72
CA GLY A 90 4.17 -6.30 -0.49
C GLY A 90 3.71 -5.19 -1.42
N TRP A 91 4.19 -5.22 -2.65
CA TRP A 91 3.95 -4.21 -3.68
C TRP A 91 3.16 -4.80 -4.83
N VAL A 92 2.08 -4.14 -5.23
CA VAL A 92 1.27 -4.51 -6.38
C VAL A 92 1.22 -3.34 -7.34
N ASN A 93 1.65 -3.56 -8.58
CA ASN A 93 1.63 -2.56 -9.65
C ASN A 93 1.13 -3.24 -10.93
N GLN A 94 0.11 -2.66 -11.56
CA GLN A 94 -0.55 -3.19 -12.76
C GLN A 94 -1.23 -4.56 -12.51
N LEU A 95 -1.12 -5.50 -13.46
CA LEU A 95 -1.63 -6.88 -13.37
C LEU A 95 -0.52 -7.90 -13.06
N ASN A 96 0.59 -7.43 -12.49
CA ASN A 96 1.73 -8.28 -12.15
C ASN A 96 1.52 -8.99 -10.79
N GLU A 97 2.27 -10.06 -10.58
CA GLU A 97 2.38 -10.72 -9.28
C GLU A 97 2.95 -9.76 -8.23
N PRO A 98 2.58 -9.91 -6.94
CA PRO A 98 3.14 -9.08 -5.89
C PRO A 98 4.65 -9.24 -5.76
N VAL A 99 5.34 -8.10 -5.58
CA VAL A 99 6.79 -8.06 -5.34
C VAL A 99 7.04 -7.66 -3.89
N TYR A 100 8.07 -8.25 -3.26
CA TYR A 100 8.32 -8.05 -1.83
C TYR A 100 9.67 -7.40 -1.57
N THR A 101 9.70 -6.45 -0.64
CA THR A 101 10.95 -5.89 -0.11
C THR A 101 10.98 -5.97 1.40
N SER A 102 12.17 -6.17 1.98
CA SER A 102 12.33 -6.16 3.43
C SER A 102 12.06 -4.77 3.99
N LEU A 103 11.27 -4.70 5.07
CA LEU A 103 11.02 -3.47 5.80
C LEU A 103 12.07 -3.30 6.91
N ASN A 104 12.92 -2.30 6.76
CA ASN A 104 13.94 -1.96 7.75
C ASN A 104 13.34 -1.06 8.82
N ILE A 105 13.10 -1.63 9.99
CA ILE A 105 12.48 -0.92 11.12
C ILE A 105 13.45 0.16 11.63
N THR A 106 13.00 1.41 11.62
CA THR A 106 13.78 2.56 12.10
C THR A 106 13.44 2.89 13.55
N VAL A 107 12.15 2.81 13.89
CA VAL A 107 11.59 2.91 15.23
C VAL A 107 10.33 2.05 15.29
N GLU A 108 9.86 1.68 16.48
CA GLU A 108 8.61 0.95 16.61
C GLU A 108 7.45 1.68 15.90
N GLY A 109 6.71 0.96 15.05
CA GLY A 109 5.65 1.53 14.22
C GLY A 109 6.11 2.26 12.96
N LYS A 110 7.44 2.33 12.68
CA LYS A 110 7.98 2.91 11.45
C LYS A 110 9.07 2.07 10.82
N GLY A 111 9.12 2.08 9.50
CA GLY A 111 10.17 1.39 8.76
C GLY A 111 10.38 1.98 7.39
N THR A 112 11.54 1.70 6.81
CA THR A 112 11.88 2.16 5.47
C THR A 112 12.16 0.98 4.56
N THR A 113 11.84 1.15 3.28
CA THR A 113 12.25 0.20 2.25
C THR A 113 12.35 0.90 0.90
N ALA A 114 13.08 0.29 -0.02
CA ALA A 114 13.17 0.78 -1.39
C ALA A 114 11.92 0.36 -2.18
N VAL A 115 11.50 1.22 -3.10
CA VAL A 115 10.53 0.81 -4.13
C VAL A 115 11.23 -0.19 -5.07
N PRO A 116 10.61 -1.35 -5.38
CA PRO A 116 11.14 -2.27 -6.37
C PRO A 116 11.44 -1.59 -7.71
N PRO A 117 12.48 -2.02 -8.42
CA PRO A 117 12.75 -1.52 -9.76
C PRO A 117 11.57 -1.84 -10.68
N GLU A 118 11.44 -1.06 -11.76
CA GLU A 118 10.44 -1.28 -12.83
C GLU A 118 8.97 -0.97 -12.46
N MET A 119 8.70 -0.47 -11.26
CA MET A 119 7.37 0.04 -10.90
C MET A 119 7.13 1.44 -11.45
N ASN A 120 5.95 1.66 -12.05
CA ASN A 120 5.56 2.95 -12.60
C ASN A 120 4.04 3.19 -12.48
N GLY A 121 3.63 4.44 -12.33
CA GLY A 121 2.24 4.82 -12.21
C GLY A 121 1.65 4.45 -10.84
N ALA A 122 0.42 3.95 -10.82
CA ALA A 122 -0.28 3.61 -9.59
C ALA A 122 0.19 2.26 -9.03
N ALA A 123 0.72 2.26 -7.81
CA ALA A 123 1.11 1.04 -7.08
C ALA A 123 0.45 1.01 -5.70
N PHE A 124 0.08 -0.18 -5.24
CA PHE A 124 -0.39 -0.40 -3.88
C PHE A 124 0.73 -1.03 -3.07
N ALA A 125 0.83 -0.63 -1.81
CA ALA A 125 1.75 -1.22 -0.86
C ALA A 125 1.00 -1.65 0.40
N VAL A 126 1.44 -2.76 0.99
CA VAL A 126 0.96 -3.27 2.28
C VAL A 126 2.12 -3.75 3.13
N VAL A 127 1.95 -3.73 4.44
CA VAL A 127 2.86 -4.41 5.36
C VAL A 127 2.36 -5.83 5.62
N THR A 128 3.25 -6.81 5.50
CA THR A 128 2.95 -8.23 5.70
C THR A 128 4.17 -8.98 6.26
N THR A 129 3.98 -10.21 6.71
CA THR A 129 5.05 -11.17 7.05
C THR A 129 5.10 -12.36 6.08
N GLN A 130 4.17 -12.42 5.14
CA GLN A 130 4.01 -13.52 4.19
C GLN A 130 4.32 -13.04 2.77
N GLN A 131 4.60 -13.99 1.86
CA GLN A 131 4.90 -13.71 0.45
C GLN A 131 4.00 -14.53 -0.48
N PRO A 132 2.68 -14.32 -0.47
CA PRO A 132 1.79 -14.94 -1.45
C PRO A 132 2.09 -14.49 -2.87
N ASP A 133 1.73 -15.30 -3.86
CA ASP A 133 1.99 -15.06 -5.29
C ASP A 133 0.86 -14.30 -6.00
N ASN A 134 -0.24 -14.01 -5.29
CA ASN A 134 -1.41 -13.31 -5.83
C ASN A 134 -1.95 -12.26 -4.85
N THR A 135 -2.71 -11.31 -5.40
CA THR A 135 -3.18 -10.12 -4.67
C THR A 135 -4.26 -10.44 -3.63
N ASP A 136 -5.10 -11.45 -3.87
CA ASP A 136 -6.18 -11.80 -2.94
C ASP A 136 -5.63 -12.47 -1.67
N ASP A 137 -4.69 -13.40 -1.82
CA ASP A 137 -4.00 -14.00 -0.67
C ASP A 137 -3.13 -12.97 0.06
N LEU A 138 -2.52 -12.03 -0.68
CA LEU A 138 -1.82 -10.90 -0.08
C LEU A 138 -2.76 -9.99 0.73
N ALA A 139 -3.99 -9.79 0.26
CA ALA A 139 -4.98 -9.02 0.98
C ALA A 139 -5.37 -9.67 2.31
N LEU A 140 -5.49 -10.99 2.34
CA LEU A 140 -5.71 -11.76 3.58
C LEU A 140 -4.50 -11.74 4.51
N ALA A 141 -3.29 -11.69 3.96
CA ALA A 141 -2.03 -11.63 4.71
C ALA A 141 -1.60 -10.20 5.10
N THR A 142 -2.45 -9.18 4.83
CA THR A 142 -2.12 -7.78 5.10
C THR A 142 -2.22 -7.48 6.60
N LEU A 143 -1.14 -6.96 7.18
CA LEU A 143 -1.10 -6.51 8.58
C LEU A 143 -1.49 -5.03 8.71
N ALA A 144 -1.13 -4.21 7.73
CA ALA A 144 -1.59 -2.83 7.57
C ALA A 144 -1.60 -2.41 6.09
N GLY A 145 -2.58 -1.59 5.72
CA GLY A 145 -2.79 -1.09 4.37
C GLY A 145 -4.14 -1.52 3.78
N PRO A 146 -4.32 -1.43 2.45
CA PRO A 146 -3.35 -0.95 1.46
C PRO A 146 -3.17 0.56 1.49
N VAL A 147 -2.03 1.02 0.99
CA VAL A 147 -1.78 2.43 0.68
C VAL A 147 -1.51 2.59 -0.81
N LEU A 148 -2.12 3.60 -1.43
CA LEU A 148 -1.91 3.94 -2.84
C LEU A 148 -0.72 4.90 -2.98
N LEU A 149 0.23 4.55 -3.84
CA LEU A 149 1.34 5.40 -4.26
C LEU A 149 1.26 5.72 -5.75
N THR A 150 1.71 6.91 -6.12
CA THR A 150 2.02 7.27 -7.51
C THR A 150 3.54 7.28 -7.67
N LEU A 151 4.05 6.45 -8.57
CA LEU A 151 5.45 6.27 -8.90
C LEU A 151 5.75 6.87 -10.27
N SER A 152 6.97 7.35 -10.48
CA SER A 152 7.42 8.09 -11.67
C SER A 152 8.70 7.51 -12.25
#